data_AF-A0A7S0C202-F1
#
_entry.id   AF-A0A7S0C202-F1
#
_cell.length_a   1.000
_cell.length_b   1.000
_cell.length_c   1.000
_cell.angle_alpha   90.00
_cell.angle_beta   90.00
_cell.angle_gamma   90.00
#
_symmetry.space_group_name_H-M   'P 1'
#
loop_
_entity.id
_entity.type
_entity.pdbx_description
1 polymer ?
#
loop_
_entity_poly.entity_id
_entity_poly.type
_entity_poly.pdbx_seq_one_letter_code
_entity_poly.pdbx_strand_id
1 'polypeptide(L)'
;VLVMATRGETVTELNNKRSDPTIRGFTSLTETKKTSEARVWGPETVQNKDYKFCRFESCNWQSFGHRPQSSTPHAFRAMQLLEKLATDPGVKAVIIERELVVGTLGEIDPVDDRLLQKKKEQGACLLGYNTGGGMRIDVKLRSDDLQDFLPYNELASTLIHELSHNWVGEHNELFWTNYGQMRVEYLWKHSVLSSRGYIVDGRTTADIAGCAGLIRGGMDSILKAVLAELVREMANHGLTVQSIAPLIEERCKELFAEHKKSERTGQILGNGSGGENNGVVSTDLRNLALAAAERRAKQNDNE
;
A
#
# COMPACT_ATOMS: atom_id res chain seq x y z
N VAL A 1 -16.01 55.02 -21.24
CA VAL A 1 -15.50 54.72 -19.88
C VAL A 1 -16.62 55.00 -18.89
N LEU A 2 -17.30 53.95 -18.41
CA LEU A 2 -18.37 54.09 -17.43
C LEU A 2 -17.72 53.96 -16.03
N VAL A 3 -17.51 55.08 -15.35
CA VAL A 3 -16.97 55.10 -13.99
C VAL A 3 -18.17 55.03 -13.03
N MET A 4 -18.48 53.84 -12.52
CA MET A 4 -19.37 53.71 -11.37
C MET A 4 -18.56 53.98 -10.10
N ALA A 5 -18.72 55.17 -9.53
CA ALA A 5 -18.23 55.46 -8.18
C ALA A 5 -19.25 54.91 -7.18
N THR A 6 -19.03 53.70 -6.68
CA THR A 6 -19.73 53.19 -5.50
C THR A 6 -19.15 53.86 -4.25
N ARG A 7 -19.98 54.54 -3.47
CA ARG A 7 -19.56 55.15 -2.20
C ARG A 7 -19.05 54.05 -1.27
N GLY A 8 -17.91 54.25 -0.61
CA GLY A 8 -17.32 53.24 0.29
C GLY A 8 -18.30 52.71 1.35
N GLU A 9 -19.21 53.55 1.83
CA GLU A 9 -20.27 53.17 2.76
C GLU A 9 -21.24 52.12 2.19
N THR A 10 -21.59 52.22 0.90
CA THR A 10 -22.49 51.24 0.25
C THR A 10 -21.85 49.88 0.07
N VAL A 11 -20.52 49.83 -0.10
CA VAL A 11 -19.77 48.56 -0.16
C VAL A 11 -19.74 47.91 1.22
N THR A 12 -19.54 48.69 2.29
CA THR A 12 -19.58 48.17 3.67
C THR A 12 -20.97 47.70 4.09
N GLU A 13 -22.05 48.38 3.69
CA GLU A 13 -23.43 47.91 3.93
C GLU A 13 -23.75 46.62 3.19
N LEU A 14 -23.33 46.49 1.92
CA LEU A 14 -23.55 45.28 1.14
C LEU A 14 -22.78 44.08 1.71
N ASN A 15 -21.55 44.28 2.19
CA ASN A 15 -20.77 43.22 2.83
C ASN A 15 -21.36 42.77 4.17
N ASN A 16 -22.06 43.66 4.89
CA ASN A 16 -22.71 43.35 6.16
C ASN A 16 -24.08 42.68 6.00
N LYS A 17 -24.68 42.74 4.80
CA LYS A 17 -25.88 41.96 4.48
C LYS A 17 -25.46 40.50 4.31
N ARG A 18 -25.64 39.71 5.36
CA ARG A 18 -25.46 38.25 5.33
C ARG A 18 -26.31 37.66 4.21
N SER A 19 -25.70 36.77 3.43
CA SER A 19 -26.39 35.92 2.47
C SER A 19 -27.52 35.16 3.17
N ASP A 20 -28.60 34.90 2.42
CA ASP A 20 -29.79 34.17 2.87
C ASP A 20 -29.41 32.94 3.75
N PRO A 21 -29.96 32.82 4.97
CA PRO A 21 -29.64 31.71 5.89
C PRO A 21 -30.05 30.33 5.35
N THR A 22 -30.86 30.26 4.29
CA THR A 22 -31.20 29.01 3.60
C THR A 22 -30.20 28.60 2.51
N ILE A 23 -29.31 29.50 2.09
CA ILE A 23 -28.27 29.22 1.10
C ILE A 23 -26.93 29.03 1.81
N ARG A 24 -26.45 27.78 1.85
CA ARG A 24 -25.09 27.47 2.34
C ARG A 24 -24.06 28.21 1.48
N GLY A 25 -23.27 29.07 2.11
CA GLY A 25 -22.19 29.79 1.43
C GLY A 25 -21.10 28.86 0.88
N PHE A 26 -20.47 29.26 -0.23
CA PHE A 26 -19.38 28.52 -0.88
C PHE A 26 -18.16 28.27 0.03
N THR A 27 -17.99 29.04 1.10
CA THR A 27 -16.91 28.87 2.10
C THR A 27 -17.06 27.58 2.92
N SER A 28 -18.29 27.11 3.15
CA SER A 28 -18.55 25.85 3.87
C SER A 28 -18.18 24.62 3.03
N LEU A 29 -18.17 24.74 1.70
CA LEU A 29 -17.73 23.67 0.78
C LEU A 29 -16.21 23.44 0.83
N THR A 30 -15.42 24.49 1.10
CA THR A 30 -13.96 24.36 1.25
C THR A 30 -13.56 23.68 2.55
N GLU A 31 -14.32 23.87 3.64
CA GLU A 31 -14.05 23.20 4.92
C GLU A 31 -14.53 21.76 4.93
N THR A 32 -15.71 21.47 4.35
CA THR A 32 -16.20 20.08 4.23
C THR A 32 -15.35 19.22 3.29
N LYS A 33 -14.65 19.81 2.31
CA LYS A 33 -13.72 19.07 1.44
C LYS A 33 -12.50 18.49 2.16
N LYS A 34 -12.07 19.04 3.29
CA LYS A 34 -10.90 18.50 4.04
C LYS A 34 -11.24 17.27 4.89
N THR A 35 -12.51 16.96 5.09
CA THR A 35 -12.97 15.98 6.09
C THR A 35 -13.67 14.75 5.51
N SER A 36 -13.83 14.61 4.20
CA SER A 36 -14.61 13.51 3.62
C SER A 36 -14.06 12.96 2.30
N GLU A 37 -12.75 12.72 2.21
CA GLU A 37 -12.32 11.63 1.34
C GLU A 37 -12.66 10.34 2.10
N ALA A 38 -13.68 9.63 1.62
CA ALA A 38 -14.06 8.34 2.17
C ALA A 38 -12.84 7.42 2.11
N ARG A 39 -12.18 7.23 3.25
CA ARG A 39 -10.98 6.40 3.36
C ARG A 39 -11.39 4.96 3.07
N VAL A 40 -10.85 4.42 1.99
CA VAL A 40 -11.22 3.08 1.46
C VAL A 40 -11.04 1.98 2.52
N TRP A 41 -10.10 2.17 3.44
CA TRP A 41 -9.76 1.21 4.48
C TRP A 41 -10.20 1.67 5.87
N GLY A 42 -11.12 2.63 5.98
CA GLY A 42 -11.65 3.12 7.26
C GLY A 42 -10.91 4.32 7.85
N PRO A 43 -11.33 4.82 9.03
CA PRO A 43 -10.84 6.08 9.58
C PRO A 43 -9.39 6.02 10.08
N GLU A 44 -8.88 4.85 10.45
CA GLU A 44 -7.55 4.69 11.08
C GLU A 44 -6.41 4.43 10.08
N THR A 45 -6.73 4.26 8.82
CA THR A 45 -5.80 3.81 7.77
C THR A 45 -5.20 5.00 7.02
N VAL A 46 -4.37 5.74 7.76
CA VAL A 46 -3.49 6.78 7.20
C VAL A 46 -2.08 6.21 7.05
N GLN A 47 -1.31 6.71 6.08
CA GLN A 47 0.11 6.41 5.96
C GLN A 47 0.86 6.72 7.28
N ASN A 48 1.94 6.01 7.53
CA ASN A 48 2.81 6.31 8.68
C ASN A 48 3.50 7.68 8.47
N LYS A 49 3.91 8.32 9.56
CA LYS A 49 4.58 9.62 9.53
C LYS A 49 5.95 9.56 8.87
N ASP A 50 6.71 8.52 9.20
CA ASP A 50 8.12 8.36 8.87
C ASP A 50 8.29 7.43 7.66
N TYR A 51 7.57 6.30 7.63
CA TYR A 51 7.66 5.29 6.56
C TYR A 51 6.45 5.34 5.62
N LYS A 52 6.62 5.90 4.41
CA LYS A 52 5.49 6.24 3.53
C LYS A 52 5.90 6.41 2.06
N PHE A 53 4.88 6.48 1.22
CA PHE A 53 4.97 6.99 -0.14
C PHE A 53 4.85 8.52 -0.11
N CYS A 54 5.85 9.23 -0.64
CA CYS A 54 5.91 10.68 -0.55
C CYS A 54 5.07 11.38 -1.61
N ARG A 55 4.96 10.81 -2.82
CA ARG A 55 4.24 11.39 -3.96
C ARG A 55 3.51 10.31 -4.76
N PHE A 56 2.44 10.70 -5.43
CA PHE A 56 1.65 9.86 -6.33
C PHE A 56 1.59 10.48 -7.71
N GLU A 57 1.78 9.67 -8.75
CA GLU A 57 1.76 10.14 -10.14
C GLU A 57 1.00 9.17 -11.05
N SER A 58 -0.21 9.54 -11.48
CA SER A 58 -0.93 8.81 -12.52
C SER A 58 -0.49 9.24 -13.91
N CYS A 59 -0.64 8.35 -14.89
CA CYS A 59 -0.43 8.70 -16.30
C CYS A 59 -1.45 9.75 -16.76
N ASN A 60 -0.98 10.71 -17.55
CA ASN A 60 -1.85 11.70 -18.18
C ASN A 60 -2.36 11.18 -19.53
N TRP A 61 -3.44 11.76 -20.06
CA TRP A 61 -4.03 11.31 -21.34
C TRP A 61 -3.03 11.34 -22.53
N GLN A 62 -1.98 12.15 -22.45
CA GLN A 62 -0.92 12.24 -23.46
C GLN A 62 -0.02 10.99 -23.51
N SER A 63 0.13 10.30 -22.37
CA SER A 63 0.90 9.05 -22.23
C SER A 63 0.29 7.88 -23.00
N PHE A 64 -1.01 7.88 -23.25
CA PHE A 64 -1.69 6.74 -23.89
C PHE A 64 -1.35 6.59 -25.38
N GLY A 65 -0.69 7.59 -26.00
CA GLY A 65 -0.38 7.59 -27.44
C GLY A 65 -1.61 7.66 -28.36
N HIS A 66 -2.83 7.65 -27.80
CA HIS A 66 -4.10 7.86 -28.47
C HIS A 66 -5.05 8.63 -27.57
N ARG A 67 -6.10 9.21 -28.16
CA ARG A 67 -7.14 9.89 -27.38
C ARG A 67 -7.85 8.84 -26.49
N PRO A 68 -8.02 9.10 -25.18
CA PRO A 68 -8.77 8.18 -24.31
C PRO A 68 -10.20 8.02 -24.84
N GLN A 69 -10.68 6.78 -24.87
CA GLN A 69 -12.05 6.47 -25.24
C GLN A 69 -12.97 6.73 -24.05
N SER A 70 -14.28 6.80 -24.27
CA SER A 70 -15.27 6.96 -23.19
C SER A 70 -15.22 5.83 -22.14
N SER A 71 -14.70 4.67 -22.54
CA SER A 71 -14.53 3.48 -21.71
C SER A 71 -13.19 3.45 -20.95
N THR A 72 -12.17 4.22 -21.37
CA THR A 72 -10.86 4.23 -20.72
C THR A 72 -10.99 4.85 -19.32
N PRO A 73 -10.53 4.18 -18.25
CA PRO A 73 -10.64 4.72 -16.89
C PRO A 73 -9.90 6.04 -16.74
N HIS A 74 -10.51 7.03 -16.11
CA HIS A 74 -9.91 8.36 -15.96
C HIS A 74 -8.68 8.35 -15.04
N ALA A 75 -7.71 9.23 -15.27
CA ALA A 75 -6.51 9.40 -14.42
C ALA A 75 -6.84 9.61 -12.93
N PHE A 76 -7.96 10.25 -12.63
CA PHE A 76 -8.48 10.40 -11.26
C PHE A 76 -8.70 9.04 -10.57
N ARG A 77 -9.22 8.03 -11.29
CA ARG A 77 -9.40 6.68 -10.73
C ARG A 77 -8.07 5.97 -10.52
N ALA A 78 -7.10 6.20 -11.39
CA ALA A 78 -5.73 5.70 -11.22
C ALA A 78 -5.09 6.30 -9.97
N MET A 79 -5.20 7.62 -9.75
CA MET A 79 -4.74 8.27 -8.51
C MET A 79 -5.39 7.67 -7.26
N GLN A 80 -6.72 7.50 -7.27
CA GLN A 80 -7.42 6.86 -6.16
C GLN A 80 -6.91 5.44 -5.89
N LEU A 81 -6.52 4.71 -6.93
CA LEU A 81 -6.00 3.36 -6.81
C LEU A 81 -4.58 3.33 -6.21
N LEU A 82 -3.72 4.28 -6.60
CA LEU A 82 -2.39 4.47 -6.01
C LEU A 82 -2.50 4.86 -4.53
N GLU A 83 -3.41 5.77 -4.19
CA GLU A 83 -3.70 6.15 -2.81
C GLU A 83 -4.27 4.98 -2.01
N LYS A 84 -5.14 4.16 -2.62
CA LYS A 84 -5.67 2.94 -2.03
C LYS A 84 -4.55 1.95 -1.71
N LEU A 85 -3.61 1.72 -2.64
CA LEU A 85 -2.43 0.87 -2.41
C LEU A 85 -1.55 1.39 -1.28
N ALA A 86 -1.30 2.71 -1.25
CA ALA A 86 -0.44 3.33 -0.26
C ALA A 86 -1.02 3.34 1.16
N THR A 87 -2.34 3.37 1.28
CA THR A 87 -3.06 3.38 2.57
C THR A 87 -3.53 2.00 3.02
N ASP A 88 -3.26 0.98 2.21
CA ASP A 88 -3.60 -0.40 2.52
C ASP A 88 -2.94 -0.85 3.84
N PRO A 89 -3.69 -1.45 4.77
CA PRO A 89 -3.14 -1.84 6.06
C PRO A 89 -2.03 -2.91 5.96
N GLY A 90 -2.10 -3.80 4.98
CA GLY A 90 -1.08 -4.80 4.69
C GLY A 90 0.18 -4.16 4.11
N VAL A 91 0.04 -3.29 3.10
CA VAL A 91 1.20 -2.58 2.50
C VAL A 91 1.86 -1.68 3.54
N LYS A 92 1.06 -0.96 4.32
CA LYS A 92 1.54 -0.13 5.43
C LYS A 92 2.32 -0.95 6.46
N ALA A 93 1.86 -2.16 6.80
CA ALA A 93 2.58 -3.03 7.73
C ALA A 93 3.96 -3.40 7.18
N VAL A 94 4.03 -3.78 5.91
CA VAL A 94 5.29 -4.12 5.22
C VAL A 94 6.26 -2.93 5.19
N ILE A 95 5.77 -1.74 4.83
CA ILE A 95 6.61 -0.53 4.75
C ILE A 95 7.16 -0.12 6.11
N ILE A 96 6.35 -0.23 7.17
CA ILE A 96 6.80 0.07 8.54
C ILE A 96 7.83 -0.96 9.00
N GLU A 97 7.54 -2.26 8.81
CA GLU A 97 8.42 -3.35 9.25
C GLU A 97 9.79 -3.27 8.56
N ARG A 98 9.82 -2.82 7.30
CA ARG A 98 11.05 -2.69 6.51
C ARG A 98 11.63 -1.27 6.50
N GLU A 99 11.06 -0.35 7.28
CA GLU A 99 11.53 1.03 7.42
C GLU A 99 11.66 1.77 6.06
N LEU A 100 10.74 1.52 5.15
CA LEU A 100 10.82 2.03 3.78
C LEU A 100 10.26 3.45 3.64
N VAL A 101 10.96 4.25 2.84
CA VAL A 101 10.45 5.53 2.32
C VAL A 101 10.55 5.51 0.81
N VAL A 102 9.40 5.54 0.14
CA VAL A 102 9.33 5.55 -1.32
C VAL A 102 9.09 6.97 -1.79
N GLY A 103 9.92 7.46 -2.72
CA GLY A 103 9.81 8.83 -3.23
C GLY A 103 8.51 9.06 -4.00
N THR A 104 8.33 8.34 -5.10
CA THR A 104 7.12 8.42 -5.93
C THR A 104 6.55 7.03 -6.19
N LEU A 105 5.25 6.85 -5.96
CA LEU A 105 4.48 5.72 -6.44
C LEU A 105 3.67 6.15 -7.68
N GLY A 106 4.00 5.60 -8.84
CA GLY A 106 3.45 6.01 -10.11
C GLY A 106 2.74 4.91 -10.89
N GLU A 107 2.02 5.32 -11.93
CA GLU A 107 1.47 4.44 -12.96
C GLU A 107 2.45 4.31 -14.12
N ILE A 108 2.67 3.09 -14.61
CA ILE A 108 3.48 2.86 -15.83
C ILE A 108 2.78 3.46 -17.05
N ASP A 109 3.54 4.19 -17.86
CA ASP A 109 3.09 4.71 -19.15
C ASP A 109 2.80 3.55 -20.13
N PRO A 110 1.60 3.45 -20.73
CA PRO A 110 1.28 2.40 -21.70
C PRO A 110 2.21 2.35 -22.92
N VAL A 111 2.81 3.48 -23.31
CA VAL A 111 3.81 3.52 -24.38
C VAL A 111 5.11 2.89 -23.90
N ASP A 112 5.55 3.22 -22.69
CA ASP A 112 6.74 2.62 -22.09
C ASP A 112 6.56 1.12 -21.86
N ASP A 113 5.39 0.69 -21.39
CA ASP A 113 5.04 -0.73 -21.26
C ASP A 113 5.24 -1.48 -22.60
N ARG A 114 4.70 -0.94 -23.70
CA ARG A 114 4.87 -1.54 -25.04
C ARG A 114 6.33 -1.54 -25.50
N LEU A 115 7.09 -0.49 -25.21
CA LEU A 115 8.51 -0.41 -25.56
C LEU A 115 9.35 -1.40 -24.75
N LEU A 116 9.02 -1.59 -23.48
CA LEU A 116 9.70 -2.49 -22.56
C LEU A 116 9.37 -3.96 -22.85
N GLN A 117 8.11 -4.26 -23.22
CA GLN A 117 7.71 -5.58 -23.70
C GLN A 117 8.51 -6.01 -24.94
N LYS A 118 8.75 -5.09 -25.89
CA LYS A 118 9.57 -5.36 -27.08
C LYS A 118 11.05 -5.64 -26.76
N LYS A 119 11.55 -5.14 -25.62
CA LYS A 119 12.94 -5.35 -25.18
C LYS A 119 13.14 -6.66 -24.43
N LYS A 120 12.08 -7.28 -23.88
CA LYS A 120 12.18 -8.59 -23.24
C LYS A 120 11.96 -9.70 -24.27
N GLU A 121 13.02 -10.44 -24.59
CA GLU A 121 12.96 -11.60 -25.50
C GLU A 121 12.27 -12.83 -24.91
N GLN A 122 11.83 -12.79 -23.65
CA GLN A 122 11.29 -13.95 -22.95
C GLN A 122 10.07 -13.56 -22.11
N GLY A 123 8.87 -13.70 -22.68
CA GLY A 123 7.57 -14.02 -22.04
C GLY A 123 7.09 -13.33 -20.75
N ALA A 124 7.86 -12.47 -20.11
CA ALA A 124 7.57 -11.89 -18.82
C ALA A 124 6.92 -10.52 -19.00
N CYS A 125 5.61 -10.45 -18.79
CA CYS A 125 4.88 -9.19 -18.72
C CYS A 125 5.46 -8.32 -17.60
N LEU A 126 5.92 -7.12 -17.95
CA LEU A 126 6.40 -6.16 -16.97
C LEU A 126 5.18 -5.54 -16.28
N LEU A 127 4.92 -5.94 -15.03
CA LEU A 127 3.81 -5.40 -14.24
C LEU A 127 4.24 -4.21 -13.37
N GLY A 128 5.54 -4.02 -13.15
CA GLY A 128 6.11 -2.95 -12.35
C GLY A 128 7.58 -2.70 -12.69
N TYR A 129 8.12 -1.58 -12.24
CA TYR A 129 9.57 -1.41 -12.12
C TYR A 129 9.95 -0.44 -10.99
N ASN A 130 11.09 -0.71 -10.37
CA ASN A 130 11.69 0.12 -9.33
C ASN A 130 12.94 0.83 -9.83
N THR A 131 12.94 2.17 -9.76
CA THR A 131 14.07 3.02 -10.12
C THR A 131 14.76 3.56 -8.88
N GLY A 132 16.07 3.35 -8.78
CA GLY A 132 16.91 3.94 -7.74
C GLY A 132 16.63 3.38 -6.33
N GLY A 133 16.19 2.13 -6.22
CA GLY A 133 15.98 1.46 -4.93
C GLY A 133 14.92 2.13 -4.07
N GLY A 134 13.79 2.53 -4.67
CA GLY A 134 12.67 3.17 -3.97
C GLY A 134 12.54 4.67 -4.22
N MET A 135 13.40 5.27 -5.05
CA MET A 135 13.22 6.66 -5.48
C MET A 135 11.91 6.83 -6.26
N ARG A 136 11.64 5.90 -7.18
CA ARG A 136 10.38 5.84 -7.94
C ARG A 136 9.99 4.38 -8.19
N ILE A 137 8.76 4.03 -7.84
CA ILE A 137 8.17 2.73 -8.13
C ILE A 137 6.97 2.98 -9.03
N ASP A 138 6.98 2.43 -10.24
CA ASP A 138 5.87 2.52 -11.17
C ASP A 138 5.20 1.15 -11.28
N VAL A 139 3.87 1.12 -11.14
CA VAL A 139 3.04 -0.09 -11.23
C VAL A 139 2.10 0.04 -12.42
N LYS A 140 1.96 -1.04 -13.19
CA LYS A 140 0.98 -1.13 -14.27
C LYS A 140 -0.41 -1.27 -13.67
N LEU A 141 -1.20 -0.21 -13.74
CA LEU A 141 -2.55 -0.21 -13.18
C LEU A 141 -3.59 -0.82 -14.14
N ARG A 142 -3.38 -0.68 -15.45
CA ARG A 142 -4.37 -0.96 -16.49
C ARG A 142 -4.10 -2.27 -17.21
N SER A 143 -5.17 -2.89 -17.71
CA SER A 143 -5.09 -4.00 -18.65
C SER A 143 -4.46 -3.58 -19.99
N ASP A 144 -4.01 -4.55 -20.78
CA ASP A 144 -3.37 -4.32 -22.08
C ASP A 144 -4.27 -3.60 -23.10
N ASP A 145 -5.57 -3.82 -23.00
CA ASP A 145 -6.60 -3.17 -23.82
C ASP A 145 -6.98 -1.76 -23.32
N LEU A 146 -6.44 -1.35 -22.17
CA LEU A 146 -6.64 -0.05 -21.51
C LEU A 146 -8.10 0.25 -21.15
N GLN A 147 -8.96 -0.76 -21.12
CA GLN A 147 -10.39 -0.62 -20.81
C GLN A 147 -10.67 -0.73 -19.31
N ASP A 148 -9.86 -1.51 -18.59
CA ASP A 148 -10.07 -1.80 -17.18
C ASP A 148 -8.78 -1.66 -16.37
N PHE A 149 -8.92 -1.66 -15.04
CA PHE A 149 -7.79 -1.79 -14.13
C PHE A 149 -7.55 -3.27 -13.80
N LEU A 150 -6.30 -3.62 -13.55
CA LEU A 150 -5.94 -4.95 -13.07
C LEU A 150 -6.58 -5.21 -11.68
N PRO A 151 -6.87 -6.48 -11.36
CA PRO A 151 -7.39 -6.86 -10.06
C PRO A 151 -6.50 -6.34 -8.92
N TYR A 152 -7.13 -5.79 -7.88
CA TYR A 152 -6.39 -5.14 -6.78
C TYR A 152 -5.36 -6.05 -6.11
N ASN A 153 -5.68 -7.35 -5.94
CA ASN A 153 -4.75 -8.30 -5.34
C ASN A 153 -3.47 -8.47 -6.19
N GLU A 154 -3.57 -8.41 -7.52
CA GLU A 154 -2.43 -8.47 -8.44
C GLU A 154 -1.61 -7.18 -8.40
N LEU A 155 -2.26 -6.03 -8.23
CA LEU A 155 -1.57 -4.75 -8.02
C LEU A 155 -0.80 -4.74 -6.70
N ALA A 156 -1.39 -5.29 -5.64
CA ALA A 156 -0.74 -5.39 -4.34
C ALA A 156 0.46 -6.37 -4.37
N SER A 157 0.35 -7.53 -5.04
CA SER A 157 1.49 -8.44 -5.22
C SER A 157 2.60 -7.79 -6.03
N THR A 158 2.25 -7.12 -7.13
CA THR A 158 3.21 -6.37 -7.96
C THR A 158 3.91 -5.28 -7.16
N LEU A 159 3.18 -4.51 -6.35
CA LEU A 159 3.80 -3.49 -5.50
C LEU A 159 4.79 -4.10 -4.49
N ILE A 160 4.47 -5.23 -3.87
CA ILE A 160 5.37 -5.94 -2.94
C ILE A 160 6.61 -6.47 -3.67
N HIS A 161 6.45 -6.94 -4.91
CA HIS A 161 7.54 -7.34 -5.79
C HIS A 161 8.48 -6.15 -6.03
N GLU A 162 7.95 -5.01 -6.44
CA GLU A 162 8.76 -3.82 -6.67
C GLU A 162 9.41 -3.28 -5.39
N LEU A 163 8.74 -3.36 -4.24
CA LEU A 163 9.35 -2.98 -2.95
C LEU A 163 10.54 -3.89 -2.61
N SER A 164 10.52 -5.16 -3.01
CA SER A 164 11.64 -6.09 -2.82
C SER A 164 12.90 -5.64 -3.59
N HIS A 165 12.72 -4.94 -4.71
CA HIS A 165 13.81 -4.34 -5.49
C HIS A 165 14.51 -3.16 -4.80
N ASN A 166 14.06 -2.70 -3.63
CA ASN A 166 14.82 -1.74 -2.82
C ASN A 166 16.14 -2.32 -2.29
N TRP A 167 16.22 -3.64 -2.11
CA TRP A 167 17.41 -4.31 -1.59
C TRP A 167 18.09 -5.22 -2.60
N VAL A 168 17.30 -5.93 -3.42
CA VAL A 168 17.83 -6.95 -4.31
C VAL A 168 17.38 -6.66 -5.74
N GLY A 169 18.35 -6.37 -6.62
CA GLY A 169 18.05 -6.06 -8.02
C GLY A 169 17.64 -7.29 -8.84
N GLU A 170 18.39 -8.39 -8.71
CA GLU A 170 18.16 -9.60 -9.51
C GLU A 170 17.13 -10.53 -8.89
N HIS A 171 16.38 -11.28 -9.71
CA HIS A 171 15.39 -12.28 -9.28
C HIS A 171 16.05 -13.58 -8.80
N ASN A 172 16.98 -13.48 -7.86
CA ASN A 172 17.67 -14.61 -7.24
C ASN A 172 16.91 -15.14 -5.99
N GLU A 173 17.43 -16.17 -5.33
CA GLU A 173 16.78 -16.77 -4.14
C GLU A 173 16.58 -15.76 -2.99
N LEU A 174 17.49 -14.80 -2.83
CA LEU A 174 17.37 -13.75 -1.82
C LEU A 174 16.19 -12.82 -2.11
N PHE A 175 16.00 -12.43 -3.38
CA PHE A 175 14.84 -11.66 -3.81
C PHE A 175 13.53 -12.39 -3.50
N TRP A 176 13.43 -13.65 -3.92
CA TRP A 176 12.21 -14.45 -3.73
C TRP A 176 11.92 -14.76 -2.26
N THR A 177 12.96 -14.90 -1.43
CA THR A 177 12.83 -15.01 0.02
C THR A 177 12.24 -13.73 0.61
N ASN A 178 12.78 -12.57 0.25
CA ASN A 178 12.29 -11.28 0.74
C ASN A 178 10.85 -11.02 0.29
N TYR A 179 10.56 -11.25 -0.98
CA TYR A 179 9.21 -11.16 -1.55
C TYR A 179 8.23 -12.06 -0.80
N GLY A 180 8.56 -13.35 -0.63
CA GLY A 180 7.71 -14.31 0.06
C GLY A 180 7.42 -13.91 1.52
N GLN A 181 8.42 -13.43 2.24
CA GLN A 181 8.24 -12.93 3.61
C GLN A 181 7.31 -11.71 3.66
N MET A 182 7.52 -10.70 2.81
CA MET A 182 6.67 -9.51 2.75
C MET A 182 5.24 -9.84 2.30
N ARG A 183 5.08 -10.81 1.40
CA ARG A 183 3.77 -11.29 0.94
C ARG A 183 2.97 -11.98 2.04
N VAL A 184 3.63 -12.81 2.85
CA VAL A 184 3.02 -13.40 4.06
C VAL A 184 2.62 -12.33 5.06
N GLU A 185 3.50 -11.35 5.34
CA GLU A 185 3.21 -10.24 6.26
C GLU A 185 1.98 -9.44 5.83
N TYR A 186 1.89 -9.12 4.54
CA TYR A 186 0.73 -8.46 3.93
C TYR A 186 -0.58 -9.24 4.18
N LEU A 187 -0.60 -10.53 3.82
CA LEU A 187 -1.80 -11.37 3.96
C LEU A 187 -2.15 -11.61 5.44
N TRP A 188 -1.15 -11.82 6.29
CA TRP A 188 -1.34 -12.01 7.73
C TRP A 188 -1.97 -10.79 8.37
N LYS A 189 -1.57 -9.58 7.96
CA LYS A 189 -2.17 -8.34 8.48
C LYS A 189 -3.67 -8.27 8.21
N HIS A 190 -4.10 -8.63 7.00
CA HIS A 190 -5.52 -8.71 6.66
C HIS A 190 -6.24 -9.81 7.45
N SER A 191 -5.59 -10.96 7.68
CA SER A 191 -6.12 -12.04 8.50
C SER A 191 -6.37 -11.59 9.94
N VAL A 192 -5.40 -10.90 10.55
CA VAL A 192 -5.50 -10.34 11.91
C VAL A 192 -6.59 -9.27 12.01
N LEU A 193 -6.74 -8.41 11.01
CA LEU A 193 -7.82 -7.40 11.01
C LEU A 193 -9.19 -8.06 10.90
N SER A 194 -9.31 -9.11 10.07
CA SER A 194 -10.53 -9.89 9.94
C SER A 194 -10.88 -10.62 11.24
N SER A 195 -9.90 -11.26 11.91
CA SER A 195 -10.13 -11.96 13.19
C SER A 195 -10.51 -11.02 14.32
N ARG A 196 -10.03 -9.76 14.28
CA ARG A 196 -10.43 -8.69 15.21
C ARG A 196 -11.80 -8.08 14.92
N GLY A 197 -12.47 -8.49 13.85
CA GLY A 197 -13.76 -7.94 13.45
C GLY A 197 -13.69 -6.53 12.88
N TYR A 198 -12.54 -6.12 12.32
CA TYR A 198 -12.40 -4.81 11.68
C TYR A 198 -13.10 -4.82 10.31
N ILE A 199 -14.21 -4.09 10.23
CA ILE A 199 -15.10 -4.03 9.06
C ILE A 199 -15.18 -2.58 8.57
N VAL A 200 -15.09 -2.39 7.25
CA VAL A 200 -15.22 -1.10 6.57
C VAL A 200 -16.31 -1.23 5.53
N ASP A 201 -17.31 -0.35 5.56
CA ASP A 201 -18.46 -0.37 4.65
C ASP A 201 -19.15 -1.76 4.54
N GLY A 202 -19.27 -2.46 5.67
CA GLY A 202 -19.90 -3.78 5.74
C GLY A 202 -19.07 -4.94 5.17
N ARG A 203 -17.81 -4.71 4.80
CA ARG A 203 -16.88 -5.73 4.28
C ARG A 203 -15.60 -5.80 5.10
N THR A 204 -14.96 -6.96 5.13
CA THR A 204 -13.63 -7.06 5.76
C THR A 204 -12.58 -6.40 4.84
N THR A 205 -11.44 -6.00 5.41
CA THR A 205 -10.34 -5.46 4.60
C THR A 205 -9.84 -6.48 3.57
N ALA A 206 -9.87 -7.77 3.90
CA ALA A 206 -9.49 -8.83 2.98
C ALA A 206 -10.46 -8.95 1.78
N ASP A 207 -11.75 -8.68 1.98
CA ASP A 207 -12.74 -8.66 0.89
C ASP A 207 -12.50 -7.45 -0.03
N ILE A 208 -12.22 -6.27 0.55
CA ILE A 208 -11.92 -5.03 -0.20
C ILE A 208 -10.63 -5.16 -1.00
N ALA A 209 -9.65 -5.92 -0.47
CA ALA A 209 -8.39 -6.24 -1.13
C ALA A 209 -8.49 -7.43 -2.11
N GLY A 210 -9.61 -8.15 -2.13
CA GLY A 210 -9.78 -9.34 -2.98
C GLY A 210 -8.92 -10.54 -2.55
N CYS A 211 -8.43 -10.58 -1.30
CA CYS A 211 -7.57 -11.64 -0.77
C CYS A 211 -8.25 -12.52 0.30
N ALA A 212 -9.54 -12.32 0.57
CA ALA A 212 -10.31 -13.09 1.57
C ALA A 212 -10.24 -14.62 1.38
N GLY A 213 -10.20 -15.08 0.13
CA GLY A 213 -10.03 -16.50 -0.20
C GLY A 213 -8.69 -17.08 0.26
N LEU A 214 -7.63 -16.27 0.24
CA LEU A 214 -6.26 -16.68 0.58
C LEU A 214 -6.06 -16.84 2.10
N ILE A 215 -6.80 -16.05 2.89
CA ILE A 215 -6.63 -15.98 4.35
C ILE A 215 -7.63 -16.84 5.15
N ARG A 216 -8.62 -17.46 4.51
CA ARG A 216 -9.74 -18.16 5.19
C ARG A 216 -9.29 -19.27 6.13
N GLY A 217 -8.22 -20.00 5.79
CA GLY A 217 -7.66 -21.06 6.63
C GLY A 217 -6.55 -20.59 7.58
N GLY A 218 -6.46 -19.28 7.86
CA GLY A 218 -5.42 -18.72 8.72
C GLY A 218 -4.02 -18.84 8.12
N MET A 219 -3.01 -18.95 8.99
CA MET A 219 -1.59 -18.93 8.59
C MET A 219 -1.23 -20.06 7.63
N ASP A 220 -1.77 -21.27 7.81
CA ASP A 220 -1.47 -22.40 6.93
C ASP A 220 -1.98 -22.19 5.50
N SER A 221 -3.14 -21.54 5.36
CA SER A 221 -3.70 -21.17 4.05
C SER A 221 -2.86 -20.08 3.38
N ILE A 222 -2.41 -19.10 4.16
CA ILE A 222 -1.53 -18.03 3.68
C ILE A 222 -0.22 -18.61 3.17
N LEU A 223 0.44 -19.45 3.97
CA LEU A 223 1.69 -20.11 3.59
C LEU A 223 1.52 -20.91 2.29
N LYS A 224 0.47 -21.74 2.20
CA LYS A 224 0.19 -22.52 0.98
C LYS A 224 -0.04 -21.63 -0.24
N ALA A 225 -0.79 -20.54 -0.08
CA ALA A 225 -1.06 -19.61 -1.17
C ALA A 225 0.21 -18.91 -1.66
N VAL A 226 1.05 -18.42 -0.73
CA VAL A 226 2.31 -17.74 -1.07
C VAL A 226 3.31 -18.70 -1.70
N LEU A 227 3.46 -19.91 -1.16
CA LEU A 227 4.34 -20.91 -1.77
C LEU A 227 3.87 -21.28 -3.18
N ALA A 228 2.55 -21.44 -3.40
CA ALA A 228 2.02 -21.72 -4.74
C ALA A 228 2.22 -20.56 -5.73
N GLU A 229 2.19 -19.31 -5.25
CA GLU A 229 2.53 -18.11 -6.04
C GLU A 229 4.01 -18.13 -6.44
N LEU A 230 4.90 -18.36 -5.46
CA LEU A 230 6.34 -18.48 -5.67
C LEU A 230 6.71 -19.61 -6.63
N VAL A 231 6.05 -20.77 -6.56
CA VAL A 231 6.31 -21.88 -7.50
C VAL A 231 6.11 -21.42 -8.94
N ARG A 232 5.06 -20.64 -9.22
CA ARG A 232 4.75 -20.17 -10.58
C ARG A 232 5.74 -19.11 -11.04
N GLU A 233 6.05 -18.15 -10.17
CA GLU A 233 6.89 -17.01 -10.56
C GLU A 233 8.37 -17.38 -10.64
N MET A 234 8.90 -18.14 -9.67
CA MET A 234 10.29 -18.60 -9.67
C MET A 234 10.61 -19.55 -10.83
N ALA A 235 9.63 -20.31 -11.31
CA ALA A 235 9.80 -21.18 -12.48
C ALA A 235 10.19 -20.40 -13.74
N ASN A 236 9.71 -19.16 -13.89
CA ASN A 236 10.09 -18.30 -15.01
C ASN A 236 11.57 -17.89 -14.97
N HIS A 237 12.22 -18.02 -13.80
CA HIS A 237 13.63 -17.71 -13.58
C HIS A 237 14.50 -18.97 -13.41
N GLY A 238 13.93 -20.17 -13.62
CA GLY A 238 14.66 -21.44 -13.45
C GLY A 238 15.02 -21.78 -12.00
N LEU A 239 14.37 -21.15 -11.02
CA LEU A 239 14.61 -21.37 -9.59
C LEU A 239 13.56 -22.31 -8.98
N THR A 240 13.89 -22.93 -7.84
CA THR A 240 12.98 -23.82 -7.12
C THR A 240 12.67 -23.29 -5.72
N VAL A 241 11.46 -23.56 -5.23
CA VAL A 241 10.99 -23.02 -3.94
C VAL A 241 11.54 -23.81 -2.74
N GLN A 242 12.20 -24.95 -2.97
CA GLN A 242 12.62 -25.87 -1.92
C GLN A 242 13.64 -25.24 -0.95
N SER A 243 14.56 -24.42 -1.45
CA SER A 243 15.57 -23.72 -0.65
C SER A 243 14.96 -22.62 0.22
N ILE A 244 13.95 -21.91 -0.28
CA ILE A 244 13.39 -20.73 0.37
C ILE A 244 12.18 -21.03 1.28
N ALA A 245 11.47 -22.13 1.07
CA ALA A 245 10.26 -22.47 1.82
C ALA A 245 10.47 -22.47 3.35
N PRO A 246 11.57 -23.04 3.92
CA PRO A 246 11.80 -23.01 5.36
C PRO A 246 11.92 -21.60 5.93
N LEU A 247 12.49 -20.65 5.17
CA LEU A 247 12.68 -19.26 5.59
C LEU A 247 11.34 -18.50 5.66
N ILE A 248 10.40 -18.85 4.79
CA ILE A 248 9.04 -18.30 4.80
C ILE A 248 8.25 -18.91 5.95
N GLU A 249 8.38 -20.23 6.19
CA GLU A 249 7.77 -20.91 7.33
C GLU A 249 8.24 -20.35 8.67
N GLU A 250 9.54 -20.04 8.80
CA GLU A 250 10.08 -19.38 9.98
C GLU A 250 9.42 -18.02 10.21
N ARG A 251 9.28 -17.20 9.15
CA ARG A 251 8.60 -15.91 9.26
C ARG A 251 7.13 -16.04 9.66
N CYS A 252 6.41 -17.04 9.14
CA CYS A 252 5.05 -17.36 9.59
C CYS A 252 5.00 -17.65 11.10
N LYS A 253 5.96 -18.42 11.63
CA LYS A 253 6.04 -18.75 13.07
C LYS A 253 6.31 -17.51 13.91
N GLU A 254 7.20 -16.63 13.47
CA GLU A 254 7.49 -15.34 14.13
C GLU A 254 6.22 -14.48 14.24
N LEU A 255 5.54 -14.24 13.11
CA LEU A 255 4.33 -13.42 13.04
C LEU A 255 3.19 -13.97 13.92
N PHE A 256 3.05 -15.30 13.96
CA PHE A 256 2.07 -15.95 14.82
C PHE A 256 2.42 -15.77 16.31
N ALA A 257 3.70 -15.91 16.67
CA ALA A 257 4.17 -15.71 18.04
C ALA A 257 4.02 -14.26 18.51
N GLU A 258 4.32 -13.27 17.65
CA GLU A 258 4.12 -11.85 17.91
C GLU A 258 2.65 -11.51 18.13
N HIS A 259 1.76 -12.04 17.28
CA HIS A 259 0.33 -11.86 17.43
C HIS A 259 -0.17 -12.40 18.78
N LYS A 260 0.23 -13.63 19.15
CA LYS A 260 -0.14 -14.26 20.42
C LYS A 260 0.39 -13.49 21.64
N LYS A 261 1.59 -12.90 21.54
CA LYS A 261 2.14 -12.01 22.57
C LYS A 261 1.26 -10.77 22.72
N SER A 262 0.94 -10.09 21.62
CA SER A 262 0.10 -8.89 21.61
C SER A 262 -1.29 -9.13 22.21
N GLU A 263 -1.92 -10.27 21.94
CA GLU A 263 -3.21 -10.62 22.53
C GLU A 263 -3.13 -10.81 24.06
N ARG A 264 -2.07 -11.44 24.55
CA ARG A 264 -1.85 -11.61 26.00
C ARG A 264 -1.64 -10.28 26.71
N THR A 265 -0.89 -9.35 26.11
CA THR A 265 -0.69 -8.02 26.69
C THR A 265 -1.99 -7.20 26.69
N GLY A 266 -2.83 -7.35 25.66
CA GLY A 266 -4.14 -6.69 25.58
C GLY A 266 -5.17 -7.20 26.60
N GLN A 267 -5.02 -8.43 27.11
CA GLN A 267 -5.90 -9.01 28.13
C GLN A 267 -5.61 -8.54 29.57
N ILE A 268 -4.51 -7.81 29.82
CA ILE A 268 -4.10 -7.34 31.16
C ILE A 268 -4.73 -5.97 31.53
N LEU A 269 -5.63 -5.41 30.71
CA LEU A 269 -6.31 -4.12 30.99
C LEU A 269 -7.58 -4.27 31.87
N GLY A 270 -7.52 -5.16 32.87
CA GLY A 270 -8.66 -5.50 33.71
C GLY A 270 -8.33 -5.59 35.20
N ASN A 271 -7.46 -4.72 35.75
CA ASN A 271 -7.39 -4.52 37.20
C ASN A 271 -6.75 -3.17 37.60
N GLY A 272 -7.58 -2.19 37.98
CA GLY A 272 -7.35 -1.26 39.09
C GLY A 272 -6.23 -0.20 39.04
N SER A 273 -6.69 1.07 39.02
CA SER A 273 -6.08 2.28 39.60
C SER A 273 -5.17 3.13 38.71
N GLY A 274 -5.56 4.40 38.58
CA GLY A 274 -4.99 5.39 37.67
C GLY A 274 -3.63 5.93 38.07
N GLY A 275 -2.94 6.46 37.05
CA GLY A 275 -1.67 7.17 37.18
C GLY A 275 -0.93 7.23 35.84
N GLU A 276 -1.10 8.36 35.15
CA GLU A 276 -0.16 9.03 34.23
C GLU A 276 0.47 8.27 33.03
N ASN A 277 0.22 8.85 31.85
CA ASN A 277 0.88 8.57 30.57
C ASN A 277 2.40 8.80 30.60
N ASN A 278 3.18 7.87 30.02
CA ASN A 278 4.15 8.16 28.94
C ASN A 278 4.92 6.92 28.43
N GLY A 279 4.87 6.67 27.11
CA GLY A 279 6.09 6.60 26.30
C GLY A 279 6.93 5.32 26.11
N VAL A 280 6.48 4.08 26.41
CA VAL A 280 7.42 2.91 26.41
C VAL A 280 7.24 1.89 25.26
N VAL A 281 6.15 1.91 24.49
CA VAL A 281 5.84 0.79 23.57
C VAL A 281 6.63 0.80 22.25
N SER A 282 7.24 1.93 21.85
CA SER A 282 7.95 2.05 20.56
C SER A 282 9.39 1.52 20.56
N THR A 283 10.03 1.42 21.72
CA THR A 283 11.45 1.07 21.83
C THR A 283 11.72 -0.43 21.73
N ASP A 284 10.77 -1.27 22.16
CA ASP A 284 10.96 -2.73 22.15
C ASP A 284 10.87 -3.34 20.75
N LEU A 285 9.95 -2.86 19.90
CA LEU A 285 9.84 -3.35 18.52
C LEU A 285 11.04 -2.95 17.66
N ARG A 286 11.55 -1.72 17.85
CA ARG A 286 12.77 -1.23 17.21
C ARG A 286 14.00 -2.06 17.59
N ASN A 287 14.13 -2.40 18.88
CA ASN A 287 15.24 -3.22 19.36
C ASN A 287 15.12 -4.68 18.87
N LEU A 288 13.91 -5.21 18.74
CA LEU A 288 13.69 -6.56 18.21
C LEU A 288 14.01 -6.66 16.72
N ALA A 289 13.60 -5.67 15.94
CA ALA A 289 13.88 -5.57 14.50
C ALA A 289 15.39 -5.36 14.23
N LEU A 290 16.06 -4.50 15.01
CA LEU A 290 17.52 -4.35 14.94
C LEU A 290 18.23 -5.66 15.29
N ALA A 291 17.82 -6.34 16.36
CA ALA A 291 18.43 -7.60 16.77
C ALA A 291 18.19 -8.75 15.77
N ALA A 292 17.11 -8.69 14.98
CA ALA A 292 16.83 -9.63 13.89
C ALA A 292 17.65 -9.28 12.63
N ALA A 293 17.77 -7.99 12.30
CA ALA A 293 18.59 -7.50 11.18
C ALA A 293 20.09 -7.73 11.42
N GLU A 294 20.60 -7.46 12.62
CA GLU A 294 22.00 -7.72 13.00
C GLU A 294 22.34 -9.22 13.01
N ARG A 295 21.39 -10.09 13.35
CA ARG A 295 21.57 -11.55 13.28
C ARG A 295 21.69 -12.03 11.83
N ARG A 296 20.91 -11.45 10.91
CA ARG A 296 20.96 -11.76 9.48
C ARG A 296 22.23 -11.22 8.82
N ALA A 297 22.69 -10.02 9.22
CA ALA A 297 23.95 -9.46 8.74
C ALA A 297 25.17 -10.31 9.18
N LYS A 298 25.21 -10.76 10.43
CA LYS A 298 26.30 -11.61 10.95
C LYS A 298 26.36 -13.02 10.36
N GLN A 299 25.25 -13.51 9.78
CA GLN A 299 25.26 -14.79 9.06
C GLN A 299 25.87 -14.64 7.66
N ASN A 300 25.76 -13.46 7.04
CA ASN A 300 26.35 -13.17 5.73
C ASN A 300 27.85 -12.83 5.79
N ASP A 301 28.38 -12.40 6.95
CA ASP A 301 29.81 -12.09 7.13
C ASP A 301 30.67 -13.32 7.49
N ASN A 302 30.07 -14.50 7.67
CA ASN A 302 30.74 -15.75 8.05
C ASN A 302 30.78 -16.81 6.93
N GLU A 303 30.40 -16.45 5.70
CA GLU A 303 30.64 -17.21 4.46
C GLU A 303 31.66 -16.50 3.57
#